data_AF-A0A3M1R5R8-F1
#
_entry.id   AF-A0A3M1R5R8-F1
#
_cell.length_a   1.000
_cell.length_b   1.000
_cell.length_c   1.000
_cell.angle_alpha   90.00
_cell.angle_beta   90.00
_cell.angle_gamma   90.00
#
_symmetry.space_group_name_H-M   'P 1'
#
loop_
_entity.id
_entity.type
_entity.pdbx_description
1 polymer ?
#
loop_
_entity_poly.entity_id
_entity_poly.type
_entity_poly.pdbx_seq_one_letter_code
_entity_poly.pdbx_strand_id
1 'polypeptide(L)'
;VSIRLTAKGADETLLDRQIAEVEAEIRRRLGPYIYGVDDQTLEGVVGELLEKQGQTLAVVESVRGGTPLLAKLTSAPQATTFFKEGIVLYTDEARERFLTRCLTPPPSLSSLTPPELARLMAQGVQRLSGTDIGLCVVGEITPPEDPASEPTAVAHVGLAVAEEETQVREFKIARTFSYIQERTALFALDMLRRHLLGRE
;
A
#
# COMPACT_ATOMS: atom_id res chain seq x y z
N VAL A 1 1.82 -13.28 -5.77
CA VAL A 1 2.22 -14.64 -6.23
C VAL A 1 3.23 -15.15 -5.24
N SER A 2 3.20 -16.42 -4.88
CA SER A 2 4.25 -17.07 -4.09
C SER A 2 4.95 -18.12 -4.95
N ILE A 3 6.26 -18.29 -4.75
CA ILE A 3 7.06 -19.34 -5.39
C ILE A 3 7.51 -20.26 -4.28
N ARG A 4 7.14 -21.54 -4.36
CA ARG A 4 7.58 -22.57 -3.41
C ARG A 4 8.70 -23.40 -4.05
N LEU A 5 9.84 -23.47 -3.38
CA LEU A 5 10.94 -24.35 -3.75
C LEU A 5 10.84 -25.65 -2.96
N THR A 6 11.06 -26.78 -3.62
CA THR A 6 11.01 -28.09 -2.99
C THR A 6 11.99 -29.01 -3.70
N ALA A 7 12.89 -29.63 -2.93
CA ALA A 7 13.83 -30.62 -3.40
C ALA A 7 13.56 -31.96 -2.70
N LYS A 8 13.88 -33.07 -3.37
CA LYS A 8 13.62 -34.43 -2.88
C LYS A 8 14.85 -35.31 -3.08
N GLY A 9 15.32 -35.95 -2.00
CA GLY A 9 16.48 -36.83 -2.00
C GLY A 9 16.83 -37.31 -0.59
N ALA A 10 17.92 -38.07 -0.47
CA ALA A 10 18.37 -38.63 0.81
C ALA A 10 19.44 -37.79 1.53
N ASP A 11 20.09 -36.87 0.83
CA ASP A 11 21.16 -36.01 1.36
C ASP A 11 20.63 -34.58 1.51
N GLU A 12 20.24 -34.22 2.73
CA GLU A 12 19.68 -32.91 3.08
C GLU A 12 20.63 -31.75 2.72
N THR A 13 21.94 -31.93 2.93
CA THR A 13 22.94 -30.88 2.63
C THR A 13 23.02 -30.60 1.12
N LEU A 14 22.91 -31.65 0.29
CA LEU A 14 22.85 -31.48 -1.16
C LEU A 14 21.55 -30.79 -1.59
N LEU A 15 20.41 -31.15 -0.99
CA LEU A 15 19.11 -30.58 -1.31
C LEU A 15 19.05 -29.09 -0.96
N ASP A 16 19.58 -28.68 0.20
CA ASP A 16 19.63 -27.28 0.61
C ASP A 16 20.45 -26.43 -0.35
N ARG A 17 21.59 -26.96 -0.83
CA ARG A 17 22.42 -26.29 -1.85
C ARG A 17 21.64 -26.09 -3.15
N GLN A 18 20.93 -27.11 -3.62
CA GLN A 18 20.12 -27.02 -4.84
C GLN A 18 19.00 -25.98 -4.70
N ILE A 19 18.32 -25.95 -3.54
CA ILE A 19 17.30 -24.94 -3.25
C ILE A 19 17.93 -23.54 -3.28
N ALA A 20 19.06 -23.35 -2.58
CA ALA A 20 19.75 -22.07 -2.52
C ALA A 20 20.21 -21.56 -3.90
N GLU A 21 20.67 -22.45 -4.78
CA GLU A 21 21.06 -22.11 -6.15
C GLU A 21 19.86 -21.59 -6.97
N VAL A 22 18.72 -22.28 -6.89
CA VAL A 22 17.49 -21.85 -7.58
C VAL A 22 16.93 -20.55 -6.98
N GLU A 23 16.96 -20.42 -5.66
CA GLU A 23 16.55 -19.21 -4.97
C GLU A 23 17.39 -18.00 -5.40
N ALA A 24 18.72 -18.15 -5.49
CA ALA A 24 19.61 -17.11 -5.96
C ALA A 24 19.24 -16.63 -7.37
N GLU A 25 18.91 -17.56 -8.27
CA GLU A 25 18.49 -17.23 -9.63
C GLU A 25 17.12 -16.52 -9.66
N ILE A 26 16.18 -16.93 -8.82
CA ILE A 26 14.89 -16.24 -8.65
C ILE A 26 15.11 -14.82 -8.14
N ARG A 27 15.93 -14.63 -7.10
CA ARG A 27 16.25 -13.31 -6.55
C ARG A 27 16.93 -12.42 -7.57
N ARG A 28 17.81 -12.98 -8.40
CA ARG A 28 18.45 -12.25 -9.50
C ARG A 28 17.43 -11.72 -10.51
N ARG A 29 16.40 -12.50 -10.83
CA ARG A 29 15.37 -12.12 -11.83
C ARG A 29 14.22 -11.28 -11.27
N LEU A 30 13.79 -11.57 -10.06
CA LEU A 30 12.56 -11.04 -9.46
C LEU A 30 12.81 -10.17 -8.22
N GLY A 31 14.08 -9.91 -7.86
CA GLY A 31 14.47 -9.21 -6.63
C GLY A 31 13.66 -7.96 -6.27
N PRO A 32 13.36 -7.05 -7.22
CA PRO A 32 12.51 -5.88 -6.93
C PRO A 32 11.08 -6.20 -6.47
N TYR A 33 10.54 -7.35 -6.90
CA TYR A 33 9.18 -7.82 -6.61
C TYR A 33 9.10 -8.76 -5.40
N ILE A 34 10.24 -9.26 -4.91
CA ILE A 34 10.29 -10.06 -3.69
C ILE A 34 10.20 -9.11 -2.50
N TYR A 35 9.13 -9.24 -1.72
CA TYR A 35 8.97 -8.50 -0.47
C TYR A 35 9.21 -9.34 0.77
N GLY A 36 8.99 -10.66 0.72
CA GLY A 36 9.11 -11.52 1.89
C GLY A 36 9.49 -12.96 1.55
N VAL A 37 9.95 -13.69 2.56
CA VAL A 37 10.30 -15.11 2.55
C VAL A 37 9.52 -15.80 3.66
N ASP A 38 9.14 -17.06 3.42
CA ASP A 38 8.38 -17.88 4.38
C ASP A 38 7.09 -17.18 4.84
N ASP A 39 6.99 -16.86 6.13
CA ASP A 39 5.80 -16.29 6.76
C ASP A 39 5.81 -14.75 6.77
N GLN A 40 6.78 -14.11 6.12
CA GLN A 40 6.83 -12.66 6.04
C GLN A 40 5.65 -12.11 5.23
N THR A 41 4.87 -11.23 5.85
CA THR A 41 3.83 -10.46 5.19
C THR A 41 4.36 -9.10 4.73
N LEU A 42 3.65 -8.48 3.77
CA LEU A 42 4.07 -7.18 3.24
C LEU A 42 3.99 -6.08 4.29
N GLU A 43 2.94 -6.09 5.13
CA GLU A 43 2.79 -5.18 6.27
C GLU A 43 3.88 -5.37 7.33
N GLY A 44 4.32 -6.60 7.59
CA GLY A 44 5.43 -6.88 8.50
C GLY A 44 6.75 -6.33 7.96
N VAL A 45 7.03 -6.55 6.68
CA VAL A 45 8.24 -6.03 6.01
C VAL A 45 8.25 -4.50 5.99
N VAL A 46 7.11 -3.85 5.73
CA VAL A 46 6.98 -2.39 5.81
C VAL A 46 7.20 -1.91 7.25
N GLY A 47 6.63 -2.60 8.24
CA GLY A 47 6.80 -2.27 9.65
C GLY A 47 8.25 -2.32 10.11
N GLU A 48 8.98 -3.37 9.73
CA GLU A 48 10.42 -3.51 10.00
C GLU A 48 11.25 -2.38 9.36
N LEU A 49 10.91 -1.99 8.12
CA LEU A 49 11.62 -0.90 7.44
C LEU A 49 11.38 0.45 8.12
N LEU A 50 10.14 0.76 8.47
CA LEU A 50 9.78 2.00 9.16
C LEU A 50 10.43 2.08 10.54
N GLU A 51 10.36 0.98 11.32
CA GLU A 51 11.00 0.90 12.64
C GLU A 51 12.51 1.08 12.54
N LYS A 52 13.17 0.42 11.59
CA LYS A 52 14.62 0.54 11.36
C LYS A 52 15.03 1.96 10.97
N GLN A 53 14.19 2.68 10.24
CA GLN A 53 14.45 4.06 9.82
C GLN A 53 13.95 5.10 10.84
N GLY A 54 13.28 4.67 11.92
CA GLY A 54 12.68 5.56 12.91
C GLY A 54 11.56 6.43 12.35
N GLN A 55 10.95 6.04 11.23
CA GLN A 55 9.90 6.80 10.55
C GLN A 55 8.50 6.40 11.01
N THR A 56 7.60 7.38 10.99
CA THR A 56 6.21 7.25 11.38
C THR A 56 5.27 7.41 10.18
N LEU A 57 4.11 6.76 10.27
CA LEU A 57 3.13 6.67 9.19
C LEU A 57 1.73 7.06 9.66
N ALA A 58 1.05 7.86 8.85
CA ALA A 58 -0.39 8.05 8.92
C ALA A 58 -1.05 7.76 7.57
N VAL A 59 -2.29 7.26 7.59
CA VAL A 59 -2.97 6.77 6.39
C VAL A 59 -4.40 7.32 6.27
N VAL A 60 -4.78 7.70 5.04
CA VAL A 60 -6.17 7.95 4.63
C VAL A 60 -6.65 6.87 3.67
N GLU A 61 -7.70 6.15 4.03
CA GLU A 61 -8.46 5.30 3.12
C GLU A 61 -9.71 6.02 2.63
N SER A 62 -9.81 6.23 1.32
CA SER A 62 -10.94 6.89 0.67
C SER A 62 -11.42 6.17 -0.59
N VAL A 63 -11.18 4.86 -0.67
CA VAL A 63 -11.68 4.01 -1.75
C VAL A 63 -13.14 3.65 -1.49
N ARG A 64 -14.02 3.98 -2.44
CA ARG A 64 -15.41 3.50 -2.43
C ARG A 64 -15.39 1.99 -2.71
N GLY A 65 -16.05 1.21 -1.86
CA GLY A 65 -15.90 -0.25 -1.80
C GLY A 65 -14.88 -0.74 -0.76
N GLY A 66 -14.12 0.17 -0.12
CA GLY A 66 -13.23 -0.11 1.01
C GLY A 66 -11.98 -0.91 0.66
N THR A 67 -10.99 -0.90 1.56
CA THR A 67 -9.84 -1.81 1.51
C THR A 67 -9.46 -2.25 2.94
N PRO A 68 -8.67 -3.32 3.10
CA PRO A 68 -8.20 -3.74 4.42
C PRO A 68 -6.85 -3.09 4.82
N LEU A 69 -6.47 -1.94 4.26
CA LEU A 69 -5.13 -1.35 4.45
C LEU A 69 -4.84 -1.02 5.92
N LEU A 70 -5.75 -0.32 6.62
CA LEU A 70 -5.60 -0.01 8.05
C LEU A 70 -5.55 -1.29 8.91
N ALA A 71 -6.35 -2.30 8.57
CA ALA A 71 -6.34 -3.57 9.28
C ALA A 71 -4.99 -4.30 9.13
N LYS A 72 -4.40 -4.27 7.94
CA LYS A 72 -3.06 -4.82 7.70
C LYS A 72 -1.98 -4.08 8.49
N LEU A 73 -1.96 -2.75 8.40
CA LEU A 73 -0.98 -1.93 9.12
C LEU A 73 -1.05 -2.14 10.64
N THR A 74 -2.25 -2.20 11.20
CA THR A 74 -2.43 -2.43 12.65
C THR A 74 -2.14 -3.87 13.08
N SER A 75 -2.19 -4.84 12.16
CA SER A 75 -1.80 -6.23 12.42
C SER A 75 -0.29 -6.49 12.37
N ALA A 76 0.50 -5.54 11.84
CA ALA A 76 1.95 -5.67 11.82
C ALA A 76 2.51 -5.69 13.25
N PRO A 77 3.46 -6.58 13.59
CA PRO A 77 4.04 -6.65 14.94
C PRO A 77 4.61 -5.31 15.43
N GLN A 78 5.17 -4.51 14.52
CA GLN A 78 5.79 -3.21 14.79
C GLN A 78 4.79 -2.05 14.81
N ALA A 79 3.47 -2.28 14.63
CA ALA A 79 2.48 -1.21 14.42
C ALA A 79 2.55 -0.09 15.47
N THR A 80 2.81 -0.44 16.74
CA THR A 80 2.88 0.54 17.84
C THR A 80 4.04 1.53 17.71
N THR A 81 5.12 1.18 17.00
CA THR A 81 6.29 2.04 16.85
C THR A 81 6.10 3.05 15.73
N PHE A 82 5.59 2.62 14.56
CA PHE A 82 5.49 3.46 13.37
C PHE A 82 4.09 4.03 13.07
N PHE A 83 3.00 3.29 13.33
CA PHE A 83 1.67 3.67 12.84
C PHE A 83 0.96 4.59 13.83
N LYS A 84 0.71 5.85 13.44
CA LYS A 84 0.17 6.88 14.34
C LYS A 84 -1.30 7.16 14.14
N GLU A 85 -1.76 7.17 12.90
CA GLU A 85 -3.14 7.57 12.61
C GLU A 85 -3.68 6.91 11.34
N GLY A 86 -4.94 6.48 11.41
CA GLY A 86 -5.70 5.94 10.28
C GLY A 86 -7.05 6.61 10.18
N ILE A 87 -7.38 7.13 9.00
CA ILE A 87 -8.62 7.86 8.73
C ILE A 87 -9.35 7.19 7.57
N VAL A 88 -10.65 6.94 7.73
CA VAL A 88 -11.51 6.43 6.66
C VAL A 88 -12.47 7.54 6.20
N LEU A 89 -12.41 7.89 4.92
CA LEU A 89 -13.19 8.95 4.29
C LEU A 89 -14.07 8.37 3.18
N TYR A 90 -15.29 7.95 3.52
CA TYR A 90 -16.16 7.28 2.57
C TYR A 90 -16.95 8.24 1.65
N THR A 91 -17.50 9.32 2.22
CA THR A 91 -18.36 10.27 1.51
C THR A 91 -17.61 11.51 1.07
N ASP A 92 -18.12 12.20 0.05
CA ASP A 92 -17.51 13.41 -0.49
C ASP A 92 -17.47 14.53 0.57
N GLU A 93 -18.49 14.64 1.42
CA GLU A 93 -18.49 15.58 2.54
C GLU A 93 -17.38 15.26 3.56
N ALA A 94 -17.06 13.98 3.76
CA ALA A 94 -15.94 13.60 4.62
C ALA A 94 -14.58 13.99 4.01
N ARG A 95 -14.43 13.82 2.68
CA ARG A 95 -13.25 14.26 1.92
C ARG A 95 -13.07 15.77 2.01
N GLU A 96 -14.14 16.53 1.81
CA GLU A 96 -14.12 18.00 1.88
C GLU A 96 -13.78 18.51 3.28
N ARG A 97 -14.39 17.94 4.33
CA ARG A 97 -14.06 18.30 5.72
C ARG A 97 -12.59 18.03 6.03
N PHE A 98 -12.05 16.90 5.56
CA PHE A 98 -10.65 16.57 5.72
C PHE A 98 -9.73 17.58 5.00
N LEU A 99 -9.98 17.88 3.73
CA LEU A 99 -9.19 18.86 2.96
C LEU A 99 -9.24 20.26 3.60
N THR A 100 -10.41 20.69 4.09
CA THR A 100 -10.59 21.96 4.81
C THR A 100 -9.76 22.03 6.09
N ARG A 101 -9.55 20.90 6.77
CA ARG A 101 -8.75 20.84 7.99
C ARG A 101 -7.24 20.84 7.72
N CYS A 102 -6.79 20.38 6.54
CA CYS A 102 -5.38 20.14 6.26
C CYS A 102 -4.76 21.11 5.23
N LEU A 103 -5.58 21.95 4.59
CA LEU A 103 -5.18 22.88 3.53
C LEU A 103 -5.84 24.24 3.75
N THR A 104 -5.11 25.32 3.47
CA THR A 104 -5.61 26.69 3.56
C THR A 104 -5.05 27.55 2.42
N PRO A 105 -5.87 28.02 1.46
CA PRO A 105 -7.29 27.68 1.29
C PRO A 105 -7.48 26.22 0.83
N PRO A 106 -8.60 25.55 1.17
CA PRO A 106 -8.89 24.24 0.63
C PRO A 106 -9.40 24.33 -0.82
N PRO A 107 -9.04 23.37 -1.69
CA PRO A 107 -9.61 23.27 -3.02
C PRO A 107 -11.06 22.74 -2.98
N SER A 108 -11.83 23.02 -4.03
CA SER A 108 -13.14 22.38 -4.24
C SER A 108 -12.94 20.93 -4.66
N LEU A 109 -13.58 19.97 -3.99
CA LEU A 109 -13.45 18.54 -4.31
C LEU A 109 -13.84 18.27 -5.77
N SER A 110 -14.90 18.92 -6.27
CA SER A 110 -15.37 18.79 -7.65
C SER A 110 -14.38 19.27 -8.73
N SER A 111 -13.36 20.03 -8.33
CA SER A 111 -12.31 20.51 -9.25
C SER A 111 -11.09 19.61 -9.30
N LEU A 112 -10.98 18.62 -8.41
CA LEU A 112 -9.82 17.75 -8.31
C LEU A 112 -9.97 16.50 -9.16
N THR A 113 -8.93 16.18 -9.92
CA THR A 113 -8.78 14.86 -10.53
C THR A 113 -8.43 13.82 -9.46
N PRO A 114 -8.71 12.51 -9.68
CA PRO A 114 -8.32 11.45 -8.75
C PRO A 114 -6.83 11.46 -8.31
N PRO A 115 -5.83 11.64 -9.18
CA PRO A 115 -4.43 11.73 -8.74
C PRO A 115 -4.13 12.99 -7.91
N GLU A 116 -4.77 14.13 -8.20
CA GLU A 116 -4.62 15.34 -7.39
C GLU A 116 -5.23 15.14 -6.00
N LEU A 117 -6.40 14.50 -5.92
CA LEU A 117 -7.02 14.15 -4.66
C LEU A 117 -6.13 13.22 -3.83
N ALA A 118 -5.54 12.18 -4.45
CA ALA A 118 -4.60 11.27 -3.79
C ALA A 118 -3.39 12.01 -3.23
N ARG A 119 -2.78 12.91 -4.03
CA ARG A 119 -1.65 13.76 -3.63
C ARG A 119 -2.00 14.61 -2.41
N LEU A 120 -3.08 15.38 -2.52
CA LEU A 120 -3.48 16.32 -1.49
C LEU A 120 -3.90 15.62 -0.19
N MET A 121 -4.51 14.43 -0.29
CA MET A 121 -4.86 13.65 0.89
C MET A 121 -3.64 13.04 1.59
N ALA A 122 -2.68 12.50 0.84
CA ALA A 122 -1.43 11.99 1.41
C ALA A 122 -0.65 13.11 2.13
N GLN A 123 -0.51 14.26 1.49
CA GLN A 123 0.10 15.45 2.09
C GLN A 123 -0.69 15.97 3.30
N GLY A 124 -2.02 15.97 3.20
CA GLY A 124 -2.90 16.43 4.25
C GLY A 124 -2.77 15.58 5.50
N VAL A 125 -2.75 14.25 5.36
CA VAL A 125 -2.66 13.34 6.53
C VAL A 125 -1.28 13.40 7.16
N GLN A 126 -0.22 13.47 6.35
CA GLN A 126 1.15 13.67 6.82
C GLN A 126 1.24 14.91 7.72
N ARG A 127 0.75 16.07 7.24
CA ARG A 127 0.78 17.31 8.01
C ARG A 127 -0.14 17.31 9.23
N LEU A 128 -1.36 16.79 9.09
CA LEU A 128 -2.36 16.79 10.16
C LEU A 128 -1.89 15.94 11.36
N SER A 129 -1.29 14.79 11.07
CA SER A 129 -0.83 13.85 12.09
C SER A 129 0.60 14.13 12.58
N GLY A 130 1.37 14.94 11.84
CA GLY A 130 2.77 15.24 12.16
C GLY A 130 3.70 14.04 11.95
N THR A 131 3.32 13.08 11.12
CA THR A 131 4.16 11.90 10.79
C THR A 131 5.18 12.22 9.71
N ASP A 132 6.20 11.38 9.60
CA ASP A 132 7.21 11.48 8.55
C ASP A 132 6.59 11.19 7.18
N ILE A 133 5.68 10.21 7.13
CA ILE A 133 5.04 9.72 5.92
C ILE A 133 3.52 9.80 6.06
N GLY A 134 2.86 10.31 5.01
CA GLY A 134 1.43 10.16 4.79
C GLY A 134 1.15 9.31 3.56
N LEU A 135 0.30 8.30 3.72
CA LEU A 135 -0.17 7.45 2.63
C LEU A 135 -1.67 7.67 2.41
N CYS A 136 -2.10 7.75 1.17
CA CYS A 136 -3.52 7.81 0.85
C CYS A 136 -3.86 6.83 -0.25
N VAL A 137 -5.03 6.21 -0.13
CA VAL A 137 -5.64 5.46 -1.23
C VAL A 137 -7.00 6.08 -1.52
N VAL A 138 -7.18 6.57 -2.75
CA VAL A 138 -8.48 7.06 -3.26
C VAL A 138 -8.87 6.24 -4.47
N GLY A 139 -10.17 6.07 -4.71
CA GLY A 139 -10.61 5.31 -5.87
C GLY A 139 -12.03 4.80 -5.73
N GLU A 140 -12.42 3.99 -6.70
CA GLU A 140 -13.74 3.40 -6.76
C GLU A 140 -13.64 1.95 -7.22
N ILE A 141 -14.28 1.06 -6.46
CA ILE A 141 -14.55 -0.31 -6.88
C ILE A 141 -15.96 -0.32 -7.48
N THR A 142 -16.04 -0.44 -8.79
CA THR A 142 -17.29 -0.49 -9.55
C THR A 142 -17.83 -1.92 -9.52
N PRO A 143 -19.09 -2.13 -9.05
CA PRO A 143 -19.73 -3.44 -9.11
C PRO A 143 -19.88 -3.93 -10.56
N PRO A 144 -20.02 -5.24 -10.77
CA PRO A 144 -20.33 -5.78 -12.08
C PRO A 144 -21.70 -5.27 -12.57
N GLU A 145 -21.81 -4.95 -13.86
CA GLU A 145 -23.06 -4.50 -14.48
C GLU A 145 -24.05 -5.67 -14.68
N ASP A 146 -23.51 -6.87 -14.92
CA ASP A 146 -24.26 -8.11 -15.04
C ASP A 146 -23.54 -9.28 -14.35
N PRO A 147 -24.24 -10.42 -14.08
CA PRO A 147 -23.64 -11.57 -13.39
C PRO A 147 -22.46 -12.26 -14.12
N ALA A 148 -22.25 -11.99 -15.40
CA ALA A 148 -21.15 -12.55 -16.19
C ALA A 148 -19.91 -11.64 -16.21
N SER A 149 -20.06 -10.37 -15.81
CA SER A 149 -18.96 -9.40 -15.70
C SER A 149 -18.23 -9.47 -14.36
N GLU A 150 -16.94 -9.11 -14.35
CA GLU A 150 -16.17 -8.93 -13.12
C GLU A 150 -16.29 -7.48 -12.63
N PRO A 151 -16.32 -7.22 -11.30
CA PRO A 151 -16.13 -5.87 -10.79
C PRO A 151 -14.77 -5.33 -11.23
N THR A 152 -14.69 -4.00 -11.31
CA THR A 152 -13.46 -3.30 -11.68
C THR A 152 -13.09 -2.28 -10.61
N ALA A 153 -11.82 -1.88 -10.57
CA ALA A 153 -11.42 -0.75 -9.77
C ALA A 153 -10.36 0.10 -10.45
N VAL A 154 -10.49 1.40 -10.23
CA VAL A 154 -9.46 2.39 -10.50
C VAL A 154 -9.15 3.08 -9.18
N ALA A 155 -7.91 2.93 -8.74
CA ALA A 155 -7.42 3.52 -7.50
C ALA A 155 -6.14 4.31 -7.75
N HIS A 156 -5.91 5.32 -6.93
CA HIS A 156 -4.70 6.12 -6.90
C HIS A 156 -4.14 6.07 -5.49
N VAL A 157 -2.85 5.77 -5.40
CA VAL A 157 -2.11 5.82 -4.13
C VAL A 157 -1.24 7.06 -4.14
N GLY A 158 -1.40 7.92 -3.14
CA GLY A 158 -0.51 9.04 -2.88
C GLY A 158 0.42 8.71 -1.72
N LEU A 159 1.70 9.07 -1.84
CA LEU A 159 2.71 8.94 -0.80
C LEU A 159 3.43 10.28 -0.64
N ALA A 160 3.26 10.90 0.52
CA ALA A 160 3.89 12.16 0.88
C ALA A 160 4.92 11.92 1.98
N VAL A 161 6.13 12.43 1.77
CA VAL A 161 7.19 12.51 2.78
C VAL A 161 7.53 13.98 2.96
N ALA A 162 7.81 14.39 4.20
CA ALA A 162 8.19 15.77 4.49
C ALA A 162 9.35 16.22 3.59
N GLU A 163 9.20 17.41 2.98
CA GLU A 163 10.23 18.02 2.11
C GLU A 163 10.54 17.28 0.79
N GLU A 164 9.80 16.23 0.46
CA GLU A 164 9.91 15.50 -0.81
C GLU A 164 8.72 15.75 -1.74
N GLU A 165 8.95 15.52 -3.05
CA GLU A 165 7.86 15.54 -4.03
C GLU A 165 6.90 14.37 -3.76
N THR A 166 5.60 14.67 -3.70
CA THR A 166 4.60 13.66 -3.40
C THR A 166 4.38 12.74 -4.59
N GLN A 167 4.62 11.46 -4.38
CA GLN A 167 4.44 10.43 -5.40
C GLN A 167 2.95 10.07 -5.52
N VAL A 168 2.50 9.81 -6.75
CA VAL A 168 1.15 9.29 -7.01
C VAL A 168 1.23 8.18 -8.06
N ARG A 169 0.58 7.04 -7.79
CA ARG A 169 0.48 5.93 -8.75
C ARG A 169 -0.95 5.48 -8.95
N GLU A 170 -1.32 5.25 -10.20
CA GLU A 170 -2.59 4.65 -10.59
C GLU A 170 -2.49 3.11 -10.55
N PHE A 171 -3.58 2.47 -10.13
CA PHE A 171 -3.79 1.04 -10.16
C PHE A 171 -5.16 0.73 -10.78
N LYS A 172 -5.17 -0.20 -11.76
CA LYS A 172 -6.38 -0.68 -12.43
C LYS A 172 -6.47 -2.19 -12.34
N ILE A 173 -7.64 -2.70 -11.98
CA ILE A 173 -7.87 -4.14 -11.80
C ILE A 173 -9.30 -4.53 -12.14
N ALA A 174 -9.50 -5.71 -12.72
CA ALA A 174 -10.80 -6.33 -12.94
C ALA A 174 -10.71 -7.78 -12.42
N ARG A 175 -11.45 -8.09 -11.35
CA ARG A 175 -11.49 -9.38 -10.64
C ARG A 175 -12.59 -9.35 -9.59
N THR A 176 -12.73 -10.43 -8.81
CA THR A 176 -13.63 -10.49 -7.66
C THR A 176 -13.41 -9.34 -6.67
N PHE A 177 -14.48 -8.91 -5.99
CA PHE A 177 -14.45 -7.82 -5.00
C PHE A 177 -13.34 -7.99 -3.95
N SER A 178 -13.27 -9.16 -3.32
CA SER A 178 -12.28 -9.44 -2.27
C SER A 178 -10.85 -9.35 -2.80
N TYR A 179 -10.61 -9.78 -4.04
CA TYR A 179 -9.30 -9.68 -4.68
C TYR A 179 -8.92 -8.23 -4.95
N ILE A 180 -9.87 -7.41 -5.41
CA ILE A 180 -9.65 -5.98 -5.64
C ILE A 180 -9.30 -5.25 -4.35
N GLN A 181 -10.09 -5.46 -3.28
CA GLN A 181 -9.86 -4.82 -1.99
C GLN A 181 -8.47 -5.16 -1.45
N GLU A 182 -8.13 -6.44 -1.45
CA GLU A 182 -6.84 -6.95 -0.98
C GLU A 182 -5.68 -6.40 -1.83
N ARG A 183 -5.80 -6.43 -3.16
CA ARG A 183 -4.74 -5.95 -4.05
C ARG A 183 -4.53 -4.45 -3.97
N THR A 184 -5.59 -3.68 -3.72
CA THR A 184 -5.48 -2.23 -3.56
C THR A 184 -4.67 -1.89 -2.32
N ALA A 185 -4.92 -2.58 -1.19
CA ALA A 185 -4.12 -2.42 0.03
C ALA A 185 -2.66 -2.84 -0.19
N LEU A 186 -2.41 -4.00 -0.82
CA LEU A 186 -1.06 -4.48 -1.11
C LEU A 186 -0.28 -3.56 -2.06
N PHE A 187 -0.97 -2.94 -3.03
CA PHE A 187 -0.34 -1.97 -3.94
C PHE A 187 0.14 -0.74 -3.18
N ALA A 188 -0.66 -0.23 -2.24
CA ALA A 188 -0.27 0.89 -1.39
C ALA A 188 0.93 0.56 -0.49
N LEU A 189 0.93 -0.63 0.13
CA LEU A 189 2.05 -1.10 0.94
C LEU A 189 3.32 -1.34 0.12
N ASP A 190 3.22 -1.87 -1.10
CA ASP A 190 4.40 -2.09 -1.95
C ASP A 190 4.99 -0.77 -2.45
N MET A 191 4.14 0.23 -2.75
CA MET A 191 4.60 1.58 -3.06
C MET A 191 5.39 2.18 -1.89
N LEU A 192 4.89 2.04 -0.66
CA LEU A 192 5.59 2.48 0.54
C LEU A 192 6.91 1.71 0.75
N ARG A 193 6.88 0.37 0.65
CA ARG A 193 8.09 -0.47 0.78
C ARG A 193 9.18 -0.06 -0.22
N ARG A 194 8.79 0.21 -1.46
CA ARG A 194 9.69 0.63 -2.55
C ARG A 194 10.35 1.96 -2.25
N HIS A 195 9.57 2.95 -1.83
CA HIS A 195 10.07 4.24 -1.35
C HIS A 195 11.10 4.06 -0.21
N LEU A 196 10.75 3.29 0.82
CA LEU A 196 11.64 3.01 1.97
C LEU A 196 12.94 2.28 1.59
N LEU A 197 12.94 1.54 0.48
CA LEU A 197 14.13 0.87 -0.04
C LEU A 197 14.96 1.75 -1.00
N GLY A 198 14.56 3.01 -1.21
CA GLY A 198 15.17 3.91 -2.20
C GLY A 198 14.96 3.44 -3.64
N ARG A 199 13.84 2.74 -3.90
CA ARG A 199 13.50 2.16 -5.21
C ARG A 199 12.25 2.84 -5.74
N GLU A 200 12.45 3.89 -6.54
CA GLU A 200 11.40 4.74 -7.16
C GLU A 200 10.64 5.68 -6.21
#